data_AF-A0A524LSU3-F1
#
_entry.id   AF-A0A524LSU3-F1
#
_cell.length_a   1.000
_cell.length_b   1.000
_cell.length_c   1.000
_cell.angle_alpha   90.00
_cell.angle_beta   90.00
_cell.angle_gamma   90.00
#
_symmetry.space_group_name_H-M   'P 1'
#
loop_
_entity.id
_entity.type
_entity.pdbx_description
1 polymer ?
#
loop_
_entity_poly.entity_id
_entity_poly.type
_entity_poly.pdbx_seq_one_letter_code
_entity_poly.pdbx_strand_id
1 'polypeptide(L)'
;MPAALDEGLGKIARHIQMGDQYVGLVGDTVVGTMRARLVGRVGVVSRVAVRQSFRGRRIGSMLVDYAENMMAHNNAKVIEVEIYGAV
;
A
#
# COMPACT_ATOMS: atom_id res chain seq x y z
N MET A 1 13.90 15.06 18.66
CA MET A 1 13.61 14.90 17.22
C MET A 1 12.57 15.96 16.84
N PRO A 2 12.53 16.48 15.61
CA PRO A 2 11.53 17.48 15.26
C PRO A 2 10.13 16.85 15.38
N ALA A 3 9.21 17.49 16.10
CA ALA A 3 7.90 16.91 16.46
C ALA A 3 7.08 16.39 15.27
N ALA A 4 7.21 17.01 14.10
CA ALA A 4 6.56 16.57 12.86
C ALA A 4 7.09 15.21 12.34
N LEU A 5 8.38 14.92 12.57
CA LEU A 5 8.98 13.64 12.23
C LEU A 5 8.42 12.52 13.13
N ASP A 6 8.34 12.77 14.43
CA ASP A 6 7.79 11.81 15.40
C ASP A 6 6.31 11.54 15.14
N GLU A 7 5.52 12.56 14.78
CA GLU A 7 4.12 12.39 14.42
C GLU A 7 3.96 11.55 13.14
N GLY A 8 4.77 11.81 12.12
CA GLY A 8 4.78 11.05 10.87
C GLY A 8 5.16 9.58 11.09
N LEU A 9 6.23 9.34 11.86
CA LEU A 9 6.69 8.01 12.22
C LEU A 9 5.65 7.26 13.07
N GLY A 10 4.99 7.94 14.01
CA GLY A 10 3.92 7.36 14.81
C GLY A 10 2.73 6.89 13.97
N LYS A 11 2.34 7.65 12.94
CA LYS A 11 1.28 7.24 12.00
C LYS A 11 1.68 6.02 11.18
N ILE A 12 2.93 5.97 10.69
CA ILE A 12 3.45 4.81 9.94
C ILE A 12 3.51 3.55 10.82
N ALA A 13 4.03 3.69 12.05
CA ALA A 13 4.15 2.58 13.00
C ALA A 13 2.79 1.94 13.30
N ARG A 14 1.74 2.76 13.46
CA ARG A 14 0.37 2.26 13.66
C ARG A 14 -0.11 1.42 12.47
N HIS A 15 0.15 1.84 11.24
CA HIS A 15 -0.26 1.07 10.05
C HIS A 15 0.51 -0.25 9.90
N ILE A 16 1.81 -0.25 10.23
CA ILE A 16 2.59 -1.49 10.30
C ILE A 16 1.99 -2.44 11.36
N GLN A 17 1.65 -1.93 12.55
CA GLN A 17 1.04 -2.72 13.62
C GLN A 17 -0.36 -3.23 13.27
N MET A 18 -1.13 -2.47 12.49
CA MET A 18 -2.46 -2.87 11.99
C MET A 18 -2.38 -3.95 10.90
N GLY A 19 -1.20 -4.24 10.36
CA GLY A 19 -1.02 -5.24 9.31
C GLY A 19 -1.60 -4.83 7.95
N ASP A 20 -1.87 -3.55 7.73
CA ASP A 20 -2.43 -3.04 6.47
C ASP A 20 -1.37 -2.47 5.51
N GLN A 21 -0.09 -2.56 5.88
CA GLN A 21 1.04 -2.09 5.09
C GLN A 21 1.78 -3.25 4.40
N TYR A 22 1.95 -3.16 3.09
CA TYR A 22 2.58 -4.16 2.23
C TYR A 22 3.80 -3.57 1.53
N VAL A 23 4.80 -4.42 1.31
CA VAL A 23 6.05 -4.07 0.63
C VAL A 23 6.32 -5.02 -0.53
N GLY A 24 6.75 -4.47 -1.65
CA GLY A 24 7.30 -5.23 -2.77
C GLY A 24 8.81 -5.34 -2.62
N LEU A 25 9.35 -6.55 -2.74
CA LEU A 25 10.78 -6.84 -2.63
C LEU A 25 11.33 -7.32 -3.98
N VAL A 26 12.56 -6.91 -4.29
CA VAL A 26 13.40 -7.52 -5.33
C VAL A 26 14.72 -7.91 -4.66
N GLY A 27 14.91 -9.21 -4.44
CA GLY A 27 15.90 -9.69 -3.46
C GLY A 27 15.57 -9.10 -2.08
N ASP A 28 16.58 -8.53 -1.42
CA ASP A 28 16.41 -7.89 -0.10
C ASP A 28 16.05 -6.40 -0.18
N THR A 29 15.82 -5.88 -1.39
CA THR A 29 15.55 -4.45 -1.58
C THR A 29 14.05 -4.18 -1.61
N VAL A 30 13.59 -3.26 -0.75
CA VAL A 30 12.24 -2.68 -0.86
C VAL A 30 12.16 -1.77 -2.09
N VAL A 31 11.30 -2.15 -3.03
CA VAL A 31 11.13 -1.47 -4.32
C VAL A 31 9.76 -0.81 -4.49
N GLY A 32 8.80 -1.17 -3.65
CA GLY A 32 7.48 -0.55 -3.64
C GLY A 32 6.76 -0.75 -2.32
N THR A 33 5.76 0.08 -2.09
CA THR A 33 4.91 0.03 -0.90
C THR A 33 3.46 0.19 -1.33
N MET A 34 2.57 -0.40 -0.55
CA MET A 34 1.13 -0.23 -0.71
C MET A 34 0.49 -0.33 0.67
N ARG A 35 -0.62 0.37 0.86
CA ARG A 35 -1.53 0.11 1.96
C ARG A 35 -2.80 -0.54 1.43
N ALA A 36 -3.23 -1.63 2.06
CA ALA A 36 -4.40 -2.39 1.69
C ALA A 36 -5.17 -2.80 2.95
N ARG A 37 -6.42 -2.36 3.05
CA ARG A 37 -7.30 -2.69 4.19
C ARG A 37 -8.69 -3.06 3.72
N LEU A 38 -9.36 -3.92 4.48
CA LEU A 38 -10.76 -4.25 4.29
C LEU A 38 -11.60 -3.53 5.35
N VAL A 39 -12.56 -2.72 4.93
CA VAL A 39 -13.52 -2.05 5.81
C VAL A 39 -14.91 -2.59 5.49
N GLY A 40 -15.42 -3.49 6.33
CA GLY A 40 -16.65 -4.23 6.03
C GLY A 40 -16.47 -5.11 4.78
N ARG A 41 -17.14 -4.75 3.68
CA ARG A 41 -17.02 -5.42 2.37
C ARG A 41 -16.33 -4.56 1.30
N VAL A 42 -15.76 -3.43 1.69
CA VAL A 42 -15.05 -2.52 0.78
C VAL A 42 -13.55 -2.65 1.03
N GLY A 43 -12.83 -3.08 0.00
CA GLY A 43 -11.38 -3.08 -0.01
C GLY A 43 -10.86 -1.68 -0.38
N VAL A 44 -9.93 -1.13 0.38
CA VAL A 44 -9.31 0.17 0.08
C VAL A 44 -7.83 -0.02 -0.13
N VAL A 45 -7.37 0.28 -1.34
CA VAL A 45 -5.96 0.31 -1.74
C VAL A 45 -5.51 1.76 -1.80
N SER A 46 -4.44 2.11 -1.08
CA SER A 46 -3.94 3.48 -0.99
C SER A 46 -2.43 3.52 -0.90
N ARG A 47 -1.84 4.70 -1.09
CA ARG A 47 -0.39 4.94 -0.93
C ARG A 47 0.49 3.97 -1.71
N VAL A 48 0.06 3.62 -2.92
CA VAL A 48 0.84 2.81 -3.85
C VAL A 48 2.02 3.65 -4.34
N ALA A 49 3.23 3.19 -4.08
CA ALA A 49 4.45 3.85 -4.51
C ALA A 49 5.46 2.84 -5.02
N VAL A 50 6.18 3.21 -6.08
CA VAL A 50 7.30 2.44 -6.64
C VAL A 50 8.53 3.33 -6.68
N ARG A 51 9.64 2.80 -6.15
CA ARG A 51 10.95 3.45 -6.16
C ARG A 51 11.30 3.83 -7.60
N GLN A 52 11.78 5.06 -7.82
CA GLN A 52 11.94 5.63 -9.16
C GLN A 52 12.77 4.75 -10.11
N SER A 53 13.88 4.19 -9.62
CA SER A 53 14.77 3.29 -10.38
C SER A 53 14.15 1.95 -10.79
N PHE A 54 12.98 1.63 -10.24
CA PHE A 54 12.23 0.39 -10.50
C PHE A 54 10.91 0.64 -11.24
N ARG A 55 10.60 1.89 -11.59
CA ARG A 55 9.41 2.23 -12.41
C ARG A 55 9.56 1.67 -13.83
N GLY A 56 8.42 1.54 -14.53
CA GLY A 56 8.37 0.92 -15.87
C GLY A 56 8.45 -0.60 -15.87
N ARG A 57 8.56 -1.24 -14.69
CA ARG A 57 8.69 -2.70 -14.53
C ARG A 57 7.41 -3.39 -14.06
N ARG A 58 6.25 -2.72 -14.23
CA ARG A 58 4.93 -3.20 -13.78
C ARG A 58 4.78 -3.50 -12.28
N ILE A 59 5.73 -3.10 -11.43
CA ILE A 59 5.68 -3.35 -9.97
C ILE A 59 4.43 -2.73 -9.33
N GLY A 60 4.04 -1.53 -9.76
CA GLY A 60 2.80 -0.89 -9.26
C GLY A 60 1.57 -1.73 -9.60
N SER A 61 1.48 -2.23 -10.83
CA SER A 61 0.41 -3.15 -11.24
C SER A 61 0.42 -4.42 -10.41
N MET A 62 1.57 -5.06 -10.23
CA MET A 62 1.67 -6.29 -9.42
C MET A 62 1.24 -6.08 -7.96
N LEU A 63 1.52 -4.91 -7.37
CA LEU A 63 1.04 -4.58 -6.03
C LEU A 63 -0.48 -4.46 -5.98
N VAL A 64 -1.08 -3.79 -6.97
CA VAL A 64 -2.54 -3.63 -7.07
C VAL A 64 -3.21 -4.98 -7.32
N ASP A 65 -2.71 -5.77 -8.29
CA ASP A 65 -3.21 -7.10 -8.60
C ASP A 65 -3.17 -8.02 -7.36
N TYR A 66 -2.09 -7.95 -6.58
CA TYR A 66 -1.98 -8.68 -5.31
C TYR A 66 -3.07 -8.26 -4.32
N ALA A 67 -3.30 -6.95 -4.17
CA ALA A 67 -4.32 -6.41 -3.28
C ALA A 67 -5.72 -6.87 -3.68
N GLU A 68 -6.05 -6.78 -4.97
CA GLU A 68 -7.34 -7.17 -5.50
C GLU A 68 -7.62 -8.65 -5.24
N ASN A 69 -6.63 -9.50 -5.53
CA ASN A 69 -6.71 -10.92 -5.26
C ASN A 69 -6.91 -11.18 -3.76
N MET A 70 -6.06 -10.61 -2.90
CA MET A 70 -6.16 -10.79 -1.45
C MET A 70 -7.53 -10.35 -0.91
N MET A 71 -8.04 -9.20 -1.37
CA MET A 71 -9.32 -8.65 -0.93
C MET A 71 -10.51 -9.47 -1.43
N ALA A 72 -10.46 -9.96 -2.66
CA ALA A 72 -11.48 -10.86 -3.21
C ALA A 72 -11.58 -12.15 -2.37
N HIS A 73 -10.44 -12.75 -2.00
CA HIS A 73 -10.41 -13.91 -1.10
C HIS A 73 -10.93 -13.59 0.30
N ASN A 74 -10.79 -12.33 0.74
CA ASN A 74 -11.31 -11.84 2.02
C ASN A 74 -12.75 -11.29 1.94
N ASN A 75 -13.54 -11.69 0.93
CA ASN A 75 -14.95 -11.32 0.76
C ASN A 75 -15.22 -9.83 0.50
N ALA A 76 -14.26 -9.09 -0.06
CA ALA A 76 -14.55 -7.77 -0.61
C ALA A 76 -15.57 -7.87 -1.76
N LYS A 77 -16.52 -6.92 -1.81
CA LYS A 77 -17.49 -6.77 -2.89
C LYS A 77 -17.10 -5.68 -3.89
N VAL A 78 -16.40 -4.67 -3.39
CA VAL A 78 -15.90 -3.53 -4.15
C VAL A 78 -14.48 -3.25 -3.66
N ILE A 79 -13.60 -2.89 -4.59
CA ILE A 79 -12.24 -2.47 -4.29
C ILE A 79 -12.08 -1.05 -4.83
N GLU A 80 -11.70 -0.13 -3.95
CA GLU A 80 -11.46 1.28 -4.26
C GLU A 80 -9.96 1.56 -4.20
N VAL A 81 -9.47 2.28 -5.20
CA VAL A 81 -8.06 2.70 -5.29
C VAL A 81 -7.98 4.21 -5.09
N GLU A 82 -7.34 4.64 -4.00
CA GLU A 82 -7.10 6.05 -3.72
C GLU A 82 -5.90 6.56 -4.52
N ILE A 83 -6.15 7.50 -5.43
CA ILE A 83 -5.11 8.18 -6.20
C ILE A 83 -4.91 9.58 -5.62
N TYR A 84 -3.74 9.83 -5.04
CA TYR A 84 -3.38 11.15 -4.52
C TYR A 84 -2.66 11.95 -5.62
N GLY A 85 -3.13 13.16 -5.89
CA GLY A 85 -2.50 14.07 -6.86
C GLY A 85 -2.79 13.73 -8.33
N ALA A 86 -3.88 13.00 -8.62
CA ALA A 86 -4.44 12.97 -9.97
C ALA A 86 -4.97 14.37 -10.30
N VAL A 87 -4.28 15.07 -11.20
CA VAL A 87 -4.75 16.29 -11.86
C VAL A 87 -5.24 15.91 -13.23
#